data_AF-A0A1V2DQ40-F1
#
_entry.id   AF-A0A1V2DQ40-F1
#
_cell.length_a   1.000
_cell.length_b   1.000
_cell.length_c   1.000
_cell.angle_alpha   90.00
_cell.angle_beta   90.00
_cell.angle_gamma   90.00
#
_symmetry.space_group_name_H-M   'P 1'
#
loop_
_entity.id
_entity.type
_entity.pdbx_description
1 polymer ?
#
loop_
_entity_poly.entity_id
_entity_poly.type
_entity_poly.pdbx_seq_one_letter_code
_entity_poly.pdbx_strand_id
1 'polypeptide(L)'
;MFVRAMRRLREQYNSFEIARWFAMGDEDKRGIRQISVAFNRKLYDQDHPDHRNPTNSDCLATACLDFLDRLGYDLATLRYNEHGEIVELKKKSSD
;
A
#
# COMPACT_ATOMS: atom_id res chain seq x y z
N MET A 1 -3.23 -5.08 12.88
CA MET A 1 -3.58 -5.53 11.52
C MET A 1 -2.71 -4.83 10.47
N PHE A 2 -2.76 -3.48 10.39
CA PHE A 2 -1.96 -2.65 9.48
C PHE A 2 -0.46 -2.99 9.47
N VAL A 3 0.23 -2.91 10.61
CA VAL A 3 1.70 -3.08 10.70
C VAL A 3 2.16 -4.43 10.12
N ARG A 4 1.45 -5.52 10.43
CA ARG A 4 1.78 -6.87 9.94
C ARG A 4 1.64 -6.96 8.42
N ALA A 5 0.51 -6.50 7.87
CA ALA A 5 0.25 -6.52 6.44
C ALA A 5 1.24 -5.61 5.69
N MET A 6 1.51 -4.42 6.23
CA MET A 6 2.45 -3.46 5.65
C MET A 6 3.89 -3.99 5.63
N ARG A 7 4.33 -4.70 6.67
CA ARG A 7 5.65 -5.37 6.70
C ARG A 7 5.77 -6.42 5.59
N ARG A 8 4.75 -7.28 5.43
CA ARG A 8 4.73 -8.30 4.37
C ARG A 8 4.71 -7.71 2.96
N LEU A 9 3.94 -6.65 2.75
CA LEU A 9 3.95 -5.94 1.46
C LEU A 9 5.33 -5.34 1.16
N ARG A 10 6.03 -4.79 2.17
CA ARG A 10 7.39 -4.24 2.02
C ARG A 10 8.48 -5.28 1.75
N GLU A 11 8.24 -6.56 2.02
CA GLU A 11 9.15 -7.64 1.65
C GLU A 11 9.11 -7.93 0.15
N GLN A 12 7.97 -7.68 -0.49
CA GLN A 12 7.73 -7.98 -1.91
C GLN A 12 7.81 -6.73 -2.80
N TYR A 13 7.49 -5.56 -2.24
CA TYR A 13 7.32 -4.32 -2.98
C TYR A 13 8.08 -3.18 -2.31
N ASN A 14 8.65 -2.30 -3.13
CA ASN A 14 9.31 -1.11 -2.61
C ASN A 14 8.28 -0.11 -2.04
N SER A 15 8.74 0.81 -1.21
CA SER A 15 7.87 1.83 -0.58
C SER A 15 7.15 2.74 -1.58
N PHE A 16 7.73 2.94 -2.78
CA PHE A 16 7.14 3.77 -3.82
C PHE A 16 5.88 3.11 -4.40
N GLU A 17 5.93 1.83 -4.78
CA GLU A 17 4.76 1.09 -5.29
C GLU A 17 3.64 1.06 -4.26
N ILE A 18 3.97 0.78 -3.00
CA ILE A 18 2.99 0.77 -1.92
C ILE A 18 2.34 2.15 -1.78
N ALA A 19 3.12 3.23 -1.77
CA ALA A 19 2.55 4.57 -1.67
C ALA A 19 1.71 4.95 -2.91
N ARG A 20 2.11 4.51 -4.11
CA ARG A 20 1.36 4.71 -5.36
C ARG A 20 -0.03 4.08 -5.29
N TRP A 21 -0.19 2.88 -4.75
CA TRP A 21 -1.50 2.24 -4.63
C TRP A 21 -2.47 3.01 -3.72
N PHE A 22 -1.94 3.61 -2.65
CA PHE A 22 -2.74 4.47 -1.76
C PHE A 22 -2.98 5.87 -2.33
N ALA A 23 -2.20 6.26 -3.34
CA ALA A 23 -2.44 7.44 -4.16
C ALA A 23 -3.38 7.13 -5.35
N MET A 24 -4.06 5.97 -5.36
CA MET A 24 -4.91 5.53 -6.47
C MET A 24 -4.17 5.51 -7.81
N GLY A 25 -2.91 5.09 -7.81
CA GLY A 25 -2.11 5.00 -9.03
C GLY A 25 -1.45 6.30 -9.48
N ASP A 26 -1.65 7.41 -8.76
CA ASP A 26 -1.04 8.72 -9.08
C ASP A 26 0.49 8.63 -9.13
N GLU A 27 1.10 9.31 -10.10
CA GLU A 27 2.54 9.38 -10.32
C GLU A 27 3.16 10.67 -9.76
N ASP A 28 2.36 11.56 -9.16
CA ASP A 28 2.88 12.75 -8.48
C ASP A 28 3.82 12.35 -7.33
N LYS A 29 5.11 12.55 -7.58
CA LYS A 29 6.20 12.27 -6.64
C LYS A 29 6.01 12.98 -5.31
N ARG A 30 5.36 14.16 -5.29
CA ARG A 30 5.12 14.90 -4.04
C ARG A 30 4.05 14.20 -3.20
N GLY A 31 2.92 13.84 -3.79
CA GLY A 31 1.86 13.06 -3.14
C GLY A 31 2.38 11.72 -2.61
N ILE A 32 3.09 10.96 -3.45
CA ILE A 32 3.68 9.66 -3.08
C ILE A 32 4.64 9.80 -1.89
N ARG A 33 5.48 10.85 -1.88
CA ARG A 33 6.40 11.11 -0.76
C ARG A 33 5.65 11.41 0.53
N GLN A 34 4.57 12.18 0.49
CA GLN A 34 3.74 12.48 1.66
C GLN A 34 3.10 11.21 2.23
N ILE A 35 2.55 10.36 1.37
CA ILE A 35 1.96 9.07 1.76
C ILE A 35 3.02 8.16 2.40
N SER A 36 4.21 8.08 1.79
CA SER A 36 5.33 7.29 2.33
C SER A 36 5.73 7.74 3.74
N VAL A 37 5.83 9.06 3.97
CA VAL A 37 6.12 9.62 5.30
C VAL A 37 5.00 9.29 6.29
N ALA A 38 3.74 9.41 5.87
CA ALA A 38 2.60 9.06 6.70
C ALA A 38 2.61 7.58 7.11
N PHE A 39 3.02 6.66 6.24
CA PHE A 39 3.16 5.25 6.58
C PHE A 39 4.32 4.98 7.53
N ASN A 40 5.47 5.61 7.32
CA ASN A 40 6.61 5.43 8.22
C ASN A 40 6.25 5.83 9.65
N ARG A 41 5.51 6.93 9.83
CA ARG A 41 4.99 7.35 11.15
C ARG A 41 4.07 6.32 11.81
N LYS A 42 3.36 5.51 11.03
CA LYS A 42 2.49 4.42 11.51
C LYS A 42 3.24 3.11 11.78
N LEU A 43 4.51 3.05 11.40
CA LEU A 43 5.38 1.88 11.56
C LEU A 43 6.45 2.09 12.63
N TYR A 44 6.60 3.30 13.15
CA TYR A 44 7.44 3.58 14.31
C TYR A 44 6.96 2.82 15.54
N ASP A 45 7.87 2.60 16.48
CA ASP A 45 7.52 2.07 17.79
C ASP A 45 6.55 3.01 18.51
N GLN A 46 5.71 2.46 19.39
CA GLN A 46 4.63 3.21 20.03
C GLN A 46 5.14 4.41 20.84
N ASP A 47 6.36 4.32 21.37
CA ASP A 47 6.99 5.36 22.17
C ASP A 47 7.69 6.44 21.33
N HIS A 48 7.72 6.32 20.01
CA HIS A 48 8.35 7.30 19.14
C HIS A 48 7.51 8.60 19.08
N PRO A 49 8.10 9.80 19.20
CA PRO A 49 7.35 11.07 19.28
C PRO A 49 6.47 11.36 18.06
N ASP A 50 6.92 10.94 16.88
CA ASP A 50 6.15 11.05 15.63
C ASP A 50 5.23 9.86 15.32
N HIS A 51 5.07 8.91 16.25
CA HIS A 51 4.18 7.77 16.04
C HIS A 51 2.74 8.25 15.76
N ARG A 52 2.08 7.59 14.82
CA ARG A 52 0.69 7.85 14.44
C ARG A 52 -0.06 6.54 14.32
N ASN A 53 -1.29 6.50 14.81
CA ASN A 53 -2.14 5.33 14.65
C ASN A 53 -2.64 5.23 13.19
N PRO A 54 -2.72 4.01 12.63
CA PRO A 54 -3.40 3.79 11.36
C PRO A 54 -4.90 4.06 11.51
N THR A 55 -5.49 4.64 10.48
CA THR A 55 -6.95 4.83 10.38
C THR A 55 -7.65 3.54 9.97
N ASN A 56 -8.98 3.51 10.02
CA ASN A 56 -9.77 2.40 9.50
C ASN A 56 -9.53 2.19 8.00
N SER A 57 -9.43 3.28 7.22
CA SER A 57 -9.13 3.22 5.79
C SER A 57 -7.75 2.65 5.51
N ASP A 58 -6.73 3.01 6.32
CA ASP A 58 -5.39 2.42 6.22
C ASP A 58 -5.44 0.91 6.46
N CYS A 59 -6.15 0.48 7.51
CA CYS A 59 -6.29 -0.93 7.84
C CYS A 59 -7.00 -1.69 6.72
N LEU A 60 -8.11 -1.16 6.20
CA LEU A 60 -8.88 -1.77 5.14
C LEU A 60 -8.08 -1.90 3.84
N ALA A 61 -7.50 -0.79 3.35
CA ALA A 61 -6.72 -0.78 2.12
C ALA A 61 -5.52 -1.73 2.20
N THR A 62 -4.76 -1.69 3.30
CA THR A 62 -3.61 -2.59 3.48
C THR A 62 -4.06 -4.06 3.55
N ALA A 63 -5.16 -4.36 4.23
CA ALA A 63 -5.69 -5.73 4.30
C ALA A 63 -6.19 -6.23 2.94
N CYS A 64 -6.82 -5.38 2.13
CA CYS A 64 -7.23 -5.74 0.77
C CYS A 64 -6.02 -6.03 -0.14
N LEU A 65 -5.00 -5.18 -0.11
CA LEU A 65 -3.77 -5.40 -0.88
C LEU A 65 -3.06 -6.69 -0.45
N ASP A 66 -2.94 -6.90 0.87
CA ASP A 66 -2.39 -8.13 1.44
C ASP A 66 -3.16 -9.38 0.98
N PHE A 67 -4.50 -9.31 1.02
CA PHE A 67 -5.36 -10.39 0.59
C PHE A 67 -5.21 -10.71 -0.91
N LEU A 68 -5.22 -9.69 -1.78
CA LEU A 68 -5.03 -9.86 -3.22
C LEU A 68 -3.67 -10.50 -3.54
N ASP A 69 -2.60 -10.01 -2.91
CA ASP A 69 -1.27 -10.60 -3.05
C ASP A 69 -1.25 -12.09 -2.65
N ARG A 70 -1.93 -12.46 -1.56
CA ARG A 70 -2.04 -13.86 -1.10
C ARG A 70 -2.86 -14.74 -2.02
N LEU A 71 -3.82 -14.18 -2.74
CA LEU A 71 -4.57 -14.87 -3.78
C LEU A 71 -3.76 -15.05 -5.08
N GLY A 72 -2.52 -14.58 -5.11
CA GLY A 72 -1.64 -14.69 -6.26
C GLY A 72 -1.91 -13.60 -7.31
N TYR A 73 -2.46 -12.45 -6.93
CA TYR A 73 -2.50 -11.29 -7.81
C TYR A 73 -1.18 -10.54 -7.79
N ASP A 74 -0.75 -10.04 -8.95
CA ASP A 74 0.41 -9.18 -9.08
C ASP A 74 0.00 -7.72 -8.90
N LEU A 75 0.21 -7.20 -7.68
CA LEU A 75 -0.11 -5.82 -7.35
C LEU A 75 0.67 -4.79 -8.19
N ALA A 76 1.81 -5.15 -8.80
CA ALA A 76 2.53 -4.24 -9.69
C ALA A 76 1.70 -3.87 -10.94
N THR A 77 0.77 -4.74 -11.33
CA THR A 77 -0.15 -4.51 -12.46
C THR A 77 -1.41 -3.72 -12.07
N LEU A 78 -1.56 -3.38 -10.79
CA LEU A 78 -2.71 -2.63 -10.29
C LEU A 78 -2.77 -1.23 -10.90
N ARG A 79 -3.84 -0.96 -11.65
CA ARG A 79 -4.15 0.36 -12.21
C ARG A 79 -5.54 0.84 -11.85
N TYR A 80 -5.64 2.15 -11.70
CA TYR A 80 -6.87 2.85 -11.41
C TYR A 80 -7.23 3.80 -12.56
N ASN A 81 -8.51 4.11 -12.75
CA ASN A 81 -8.94 5.22 -13.58
C ASN A 81 -9.00 6.54 -12.77
N GLU A 82 -9.40 7.64 -13.43
CA GLU A 82 -9.54 8.96 -12.81
C GLU A 82 -10.59 9.04 -11.70
N HIS A 83 -11.49 8.05 -11.61
CA HIS A 83 -12.49 7.92 -10.56
C HIS A 83 -12.03 7.04 -9.39
N GLY A 84 -10.81 6.50 -9.44
CA GLY A 84 -10.27 5.61 -8.42
C GLY A 84 -10.78 4.16 -8.52
N GLU A 85 -11.39 3.77 -9.64
CA GLU A 85 -11.84 2.41 -9.89
C GLU A 85 -10.70 1.55 -10.43
N ILE A 86 -10.63 0.27 -10.02
CA ILE A 86 -9.61 -0.66 -10.51
C ILE A 86 -9.95 -1.07 -11.94
N VAL A 87 -9.06 -0.77 -12.89
CA VAL A 87 -9.21 -1.11 -14.31
C VAL A 87 -8.27 -2.22 -14.78
N GLU A 88 -7.18 -2.47 -14.05
CA GLU A 88 -6.24 -3.56 -14.35
C GLU A 88 -5.73 -4.18 -13.06
N LEU A 89 -5.75 -5.51 -12.97
CA LEU A 89 -5.07 -6.32 -11.97
C LEU A 89 -4.93 -7.76 -12.50
N LYS A 90 -3.69 -8.20 -12.70
CA LYS A 90 -3.36 -9.52 -13.26
C LYS A 90 -3.01 -10.51 -12.17
N LYS A 91 -3.15 -11.80 -12.46
CA LYS A 91 -2.57 -12.86 -11.63
C LYS A 91 -1.06 -12.96 -11.88
N LYS A 92 -0.30 -13.31 -10.84
CA LYS A 92 1.11 -13.71 -10.95
C LYS A 92 1.16 -14.89 -11.92
N SER A 93 2.02 -14.80 -12.93
CA SER A 93 2.30 -15.91 -13.84
C SER A 93 2.72 -17.12 -13.01
N SER A 94 2.03 -18.24 -13.19
CA SER A 94 2.50 -19.52 -12.66
C SER A 94 3.54 -20.03 -13.64
N ASP A 95 4.81 -19.74 -13.38
CA ASP A 95 5.91 -20.47 -14.02
C ASP A 95 5.97 -21.90 -13.47
#